data_AF-A0A392PAC3-F1
#
_entry.id   AF-A0A392PAC3-F1
#
_cell.length_a   1.000
_cell.length_b   1.000
_cell.length_c   1.000
_cell.angle_alpha   90.00
_cell.angle_beta   90.00
_cell.angle_gamma   90.00
#
_symmetry.space_group_name_H-M   'P 1'
#
loop_
_entity.id
_entity.type
_entity.pdbx_description
1 polymer ?
#
loop_
_entity_poly.entity_id
_entity_poly.type
_entity_poly.pdbx_seq_one_letter_code
_entity_poly.pdbx_strand_id
1 'polypeptide(L)'
;DHGFPLRVVVPGVIGARSVKWLEAINIIAEECQGFFVQKDYKMFPPSVNWENINWSSRRPQMDFPVQCVICSLEDITTITPGKVSLCYKKFRGVLRYSN
;
A
#
# COMPACT_ATOMS: atom_id res chain seq x y z
N ASP A 1 -17.83 -8.96 -0.81
CA ASP A 1 -16.74 -8.01 -1.19
C ASP A 1 -15.37 -8.23 -0.58
N HIS A 2 -15.28 -8.64 0.69
CA HIS A 2 -13.99 -8.76 1.38
C HIS A 2 -13.27 -10.12 1.20
N GLY A 3 -13.69 -10.95 0.24
CA GLY A 3 -13.00 -12.19 -0.11
C GLY A 3 -13.58 -13.46 0.51
N PHE A 4 -14.89 -13.56 0.68
CA PHE A 4 -15.54 -14.84 1.02
C PHE A 4 -15.31 -15.86 -0.11
N PRO A 5 -15.04 -17.16 0.16
CA PRO A 5 -15.00 -17.79 1.49
C PRO A 5 -13.69 -17.56 2.24
N LEU A 6 -12.60 -17.29 1.54
CA LEU A 6 -11.27 -17.22 2.12
C LEU A 6 -10.42 -16.10 1.50
N ARG A 7 -9.68 -15.39 2.37
CA ARG A 7 -8.68 -14.40 1.97
C ARG A 7 -7.40 -14.57 2.77
N VAL A 8 -6.31 -14.07 2.21
CA VAL A 8 -5.07 -13.82 2.94
C VAL A 8 -5.11 -12.42 3.54
N VAL A 9 -4.59 -12.27 4.75
CA VAL A 9 -4.32 -10.98 5.39
C VAL A 9 -2.85 -10.95 5.78
N VAL A 10 -2.12 -9.93 5.32
CA VAL A 10 -0.70 -9.74 5.63
C VAL A 10 -0.54 -8.42 6.38
N PRO A 11 -0.49 -8.44 7.73
CA PRO A 11 -0.36 -7.22 8.53
C PRO A 11 0.96 -6.49 8.25
N GLY A 12 0.90 -5.16 8.23
CA GLY A 12 2.09 -4.32 8.00
C GLY A 12 2.58 -4.28 6.55
N VAL A 13 1.86 -4.91 5.63
CA VAL A 13 2.14 -4.92 4.19
C VAL A 13 1.00 -4.23 3.45
N ILE A 14 1.28 -3.70 2.26
CA ILE A 14 0.26 -3.07 1.42
C ILE A 14 -0.93 -4.02 1.15
N GLY A 15 -2.13 -3.45 1.05
CA GLY A 15 -3.36 -4.22 0.85
C GLY A 15 -3.35 -5.12 -0.38
N ALA A 16 -2.57 -4.77 -1.41
CA ALA A 16 -2.43 -5.56 -2.63
C ALA A 16 -1.89 -6.99 -2.40
N ARG A 17 -1.20 -7.24 -1.28
CA ARG A 17 -0.70 -8.58 -0.93
C ARG A 17 -1.69 -9.40 -0.09
N SER A 18 -2.80 -8.80 0.33
CA SER A 18 -3.88 -9.49 1.07
C SER A 18 -4.94 -10.01 0.08
N VAL A 19 -4.55 -11.03 -0.70
CA VAL A 19 -5.33 -11.63 -1.79
C VAL A 19 -6.71 -12.09 -1.30
N LYS A 20 -7.76 -11.69 -2.02
CA LYS A 20 -9.15 -12.08 -1.79
C LYS A 20 -9.51 -13.26 -2.68
N TRP A 21 -10.51 -14.06 -2.26
CA TRP A 21 -11.02 -15.20 -3.05
C TRP A 21 -9.91 -16.22 -3.33
N LEU A 22 -9.26 -16.68 -2.26
CA LEU A 22 -8.09 -17.54 -2.35
C LEU A 22 -8.46 -18.91 -2.91
N GLU A 23 -7.88 -19.26 -4.06
CA GLU A 23 -8.07 -20.55 -4.71
C GLU A 23 -6.96 -21.55 -4.35
N ALA A 24 -5.70 -21.09 -4.38
CA ALA A 24 -4.54 -21.93 -4.13
C ALA A 24 -3.41 -21.17 -3.42
N ILE A 25 -2.58 -21.91 -2.69
CA ILE A 25 -1.34 -21.42 -2.09
C ILE A 25 -0.20 -22.22 -2.73
N ASN A 26 0.63 -21.53 -3.51
CA ASN A 26 1.77 -22.13 -4.18
C ASN A 26 3.06 -21.73 -3.46
N ILE A 27 3.86 -22.71 -3.09
CA ILE A 27 5.20 -22.50 -2.55
C ILE A 27 6.18 -22.61 -3.72
N ILE A 28 6.86 -21.51 -4.02
CA ILE A 28 7.79 -21.38 -5.15
C ILE A 28 9.13 -20.83 -4.65
N ALA A 29 10.22 -21.20 -5.32
CA ALA A 29 11.57 -20.76 -4.95
C ALA A 29 11.85 -19.29 -5.29
N GLU A 30 11.20 -18.77 -6.33
CA GLU A 30 11.38 -17.42 -6.83
C GLU A 30 10.18 -16.53 -6.52
N GLU A 31 10.35 -15.21 -6.69
CA GLU A 31 9.25 -14.26 -6.53
C GLU A 31 8.13 -14.53 -7.55
N CYS A 32 6.89 -14.28 -7.13
CA CYS A 32 5.72 -14.46 -7.99
C CYS A 32 5.83 -13.64 -9.28
N GLN A 33 5.66 -14.31 -10.43
CA GLN A 33 5.75 -13.69 -11.76
C GLN A 33 4.43 -13.05 -12.23
N GLY A 34 3.44 -12.93 -11.34
CA GLY A 34 2.15 -12.31 -11.64
C GLY A 34 2.25 -10.82 -11.96
N PHE A 35 1.34 -10.32 -12.78
CA PHE A 35 1.30 -8.92 -13.23
C PHE A 35 1.36 -7.91 -12.07
N PHE A 36 0.54 -8.09 -11.03
CA PHE A 36 0.48 -7.18 -9.87
C PHE A 36 1.72 -7.21 -8.95
N VAL A 37 2.65 -8.12 -9.19
CA VAL A 37 3.95 -8.17 -8.51
C VAL A 37 5.03 -7.59 -9.43
N GLN A 38 5.04 -8.00 -10.69
CA GLN A 38 6.11 -7.65 -11.63
C GLN A 38 5.94 -6.28 -12.28
N LYS A 39 4.71 -5.84 -12.55
CA LYS A 39 4.36 -4.68 -13.39
C LYS A 39 3.45 -3.68 -12.68
N ASP A 40 3.26 -3.80 -11.38
CA ASP A 40 2.45 -2.87 -10.58
C ASP A 40 2.96 -2.81 -9.14
N TYR A 41 2.47 -1.85 -8.35
CA TYR A 41 2.81 -1.65 -6.94
C TYR A 41 4.32 -1.55 -6.72
N LYS A 42 5.00 -0.71 -7.52
CA LYS A 42 6.41 -0.38 -7.37
C LYS A 42 6.58 1.13 -7.24
N MET A 43 7.43 1.56 -6.32
CA MET A 43 7.69 2.99 -6.09
C MET A 43 8.78 3.47 -7.04
N PHE A 44 8.42 4.37 -7.97
CA PHE A 44 9.35 5.00 -8.90
C PHE A 44 9.68 6.43 -8.48
N PRO A 45 10.87 6.94 -8.84
CA PRO A 45 11.21 8.34 -8.61
C PRO A 45 10.43 9.25 -9.57
N PRO A 46 10.29 10.56 -9.25
CA PRO A 46 9.53 11.50 -10.08
C PRO A 46 10.06 11.68 -11.52
N SER A 47 11.30 11.25 -11.81
CA SER A 47 11.91 11.32 -13.14
C SER A 47 11.45 10.22 -14.10
N VAL A 48 10.76 9.18 -13.60
CA VAL A 48 10.28 8.07 -14.42
C VAL A 48 8.86 8.32 -14.90
N ASN A 49 8.59 8.02 -16.18
CA ASN A 49 7.31 8.15 -16.85
C ASN A 49 7.00 6.90 -17.70
N TRP A 50 5.87 6.90 -18.41
CA TRP A 50 5.45 5.75 -19.22
C TRP A 50 6.38 5.38 -20.37
N GLU A 51 7.17 6.32 -20.89
CA GLU A 51 8.07 6.09 -22.02
C GLU A 51 9.40 5.45 -21.58
N ASN A 52 9.85 5.75 -20.35
CA ASN A 52 11.15 5.31 -19.84
C ASN A 52 11.06 4.29 -18.68
N ILE A 53 9.86 3.84 -18.33
CA ILE A 53 9.66 2.95 -17.19
C ILE A 53 10.34 1.59 -17.40
N ASN A 54 11.24 1.27 -16.48
CA ASN A 54 11.79 -0.07 -16.37
C ASN A 54 11.29 -0.77 -15.10
N TRP A 55 10.35 -1.69 -15.27
CA TRP A 55 9.72 -2.43 -14.16
C TRP A 55 10.67 -3.29 -13.33
N SER A 56 11.76 -3.80 -13.90
CA SER A 56 12.71 -4.63 -13.14
C SER A 56 13.67 -3.80 -12.29
N SER A 57 13.72 -2.47 -12.50
CA SER A 57 14.59 -1.57 -11.72
C SER A 57 14.17 -1.39 -10.26
N ARG A 58 12.94 -1.79 -9.92
CA ARG A 58 12.36 -1.65 -8.58
C ARG A 58 11.86 -2.98 -8.07
N ARG A 59 12.01 -3.19 -6.75
CA ARG A 59 11.39 -4.32 -6.06
C ARG A 59 9.90 -4.06 -5.85
N PRO A 60 9.06 -5.10 -5.82
CA PRO A 60 7.65 -4.94 -5.48
C PRO A 60 7.49 -4.34 -4.09
N GLN A 61 6.55 -3.39 -3.95
CA GLN A 61 6.27 -2.76 -2.67
C GLN A 61 5.63 -3.80 -1.73
N MET A 62 6.21 -3.94 -0.55
CA MET A 62 5.74 -4.82 0.51
C MET A 62 5.28 -3.97 1.70
N ASP A 63 6.23 -3.37 2.42
CA ASP A 63 5.95 -2.43 3.51
C ASP A 63 5.42 -1.08 2.97
N PHE A 64 5.04 -0.13 3.84
CA PHE A 64 4.67 1.22 3.43
C PHE A 64 5.15 2.26 4.46
N PRO A 65 5.50 3.48 4.00
CA PRO A 65 5.99 4.54 4.89
C PRO A 65 4.92 4.96 5.91
N VAL A 66 5.32 5.71 6.93
CA VAL A 66 4.36 6.36 7.83
C VAL A 66 3.41 7.22 7.00
N GLN A 67 2.11 7.10 7.27
CA GLN A 67 1.05 7.90 6.67
C GLN A 67 0.18 8.50 7.78
N CYS A 68 -0.30 9.72 7.56
CA CYS A 68 -1.32 10.33 8.40
C CYS A 68 -2.28 11.17 7.57
N VAL A 69 -3.50 11.34 8.08
CA VAL A 69 -4.54 12.14 7.44
C VAL A 69 -5.47 12.71 8.50
N ILE A 70 -5.87 13.97 8.32
CA ILE A 70 -6.92 14.63 9.13
C ILE A 70 -8.27 14.13 8.61
N CYS A 71 -9.15 13.69 9.52
CA CYS A 71 -10.44 13.10 9.18
C CYS A 71 -11.64 13.92 9.66
N SER A 72 -11.41 14.96 10.47
CA SER A 72 -12.48 15.77 11.07
C SER A 72 -12.86 17.00 10.25
N LEU A 73 -12.08 17.33 9.21
CA LEU A 73 -12.27 18.50 8.36
C LEU A 73 -11.98 18.13 6.90
N GLU A 74 -12.55 18.88 5.98
CA GLU A 74 -12.22 18.82 4.55
C GLU A 74 -11.04 19.76 4.24
N ASP A 75 -10.40 19.56 3.09
CA ASP A 75 -9.20 20.31 2.67
C ASP A 75 -9.40 21.83 2.71
N ILE A 76 -10.63 22.30 2.43
CA ILE A 76 -11.01 23.71 2.50
C ILE A 76 -12.32 23.81 3.29
N THR A 77 -12.20 24.06 4.59
CA THR A 77 -13.35 24.28 5.48
C THR A 77 -13.25 25.66 6.13
N THR A 78 -14.29 26.49 5.99
CA THR A 78 -14.40 27.74 6.77
C THR A 78 -14.93 27.44 8.16
N ILE A 79 -14.17 27.80 9.18
CA ILE A 79 -14.55 27.62 10.59
C ILE A 79 -14.81 28.97 11.25
N THR A 80 -15.83 29.04 12.10
CA THR A 80 -16.07 30.21 12.94
C THR A 80 -14.97 30.32 14.01
N PRO A 81 -14.55 31.53 14.40
CA PRO A 81 -13.55 31.71 15.46
C PRO A 81 -13.96 31.01 16.76
N GLY A 82 -13.06 30.20 17.32
CA GLY A 82 -13.33 29.40 18.51
C GLY A 82 -12.39 28.20 18.63
N LYS A 83 -12.66 27.34 19.61
CA LYS A 83 -11.94 26.06 19.73
C LYS A 83 -12.45 25.08 18.68
N VAL A 84 -11.53 24.42 17.99
CA VAL A 84 -11.84 23.39 17.00
C VAL A 84 -11.16 22.08 17.40
N SER A 85 -11.90 20.99 17.33
CA SER A 85 -11.37 19.64 17.59
C SER A 85 -10.93 19.00 16.29
N LEU A 86 -9.69 18.49 16.27
CA LEU A 86 -9.12 17.79 15.13
C LEU A 86 -8.96 16.31 15.44
N CYS A 87 -9.45 15.47 14.53
CA CYS A 87 -9.22 14.02 14.57
C CYS A 87 -8.36 13.63 13.38
N TYR A 88 -7.34 12.81 13.61
CA TYR A 88 -6.48 12.28 12.57
C TYR A 88 -6.30 10.78 12.73
N LYS A 89 -5.93 10.11 11.63
CA LYS A 89 -5.46 8.73 11.66
C LYS A 89 -4.00 8.70 11.26
N LYS A 90 -3.21 7.85 11.92
CA LYS A 90 -1.80 7.61 11.62
C LYS A 90 -1.56 6.11 11.54
N PHE A 91 -0.90 5.68 10.48
CA PHE A 91 -0.54 4.27 10.26
C PHE A 91 0.89 4.18 9.76
N ARG A 92 1.49 3.02 9.97
CA ARG A 92 2.81 2.65 9.44
C ARG A 92 2.76 1.15 9.17
N GLY A 93 3.46 0.69 8.14
CA GLY A 93 3.70 -0.73 8.03
C GLY A 93 4.81 -1.20 8.98
N VAL A 94 5.16 -2.47 8.89
CA VAL A 94 6.17 -3.07 9.77
C VAL A 94 7.53 -2.90 9.10
N LEU A 95 8.29 -1.90 9.59
CA LEU A 95 9.69 -1.77 9.21
C LEU A 95 10.43 -3.08 9.49
N ARG A 96 10.75 -3.82 8.44
CA ARG A 96 11.88 -4.73 8.50
C ARG A 96 13.08 -3.94 7.99
N TYR A 97 13.97 -3.56 8.90
CA TYR A 97 15.34 -3.25 8.54
C TYR A 97 15.92 -4.54 7.94
N SER A 98 16.02 -4.62 6.62
CA SER A 98 16.93 -5.56 5.99
C SER A 98 18.34 -4.99 6.17
N ASN A 99 19.19 -5.73 6.88
CA ASN A 99 20.65 -5.52 6.90
C ASN A 99 21.23 -5.53 5.49
#